data_AF-A0A2N4T0A9-F1
#
_entry.id   AF-A0A2N4T0A9-F1
#
_cell.length_a   1.000
_cell.length_b   1.000
_cell.length_c   1.000
_cell.angle_alpha   90.00
_cell.angle_beta   90.00
_cell.angle_gamma   90.00
#
_symmetry.space_group_name_H-M   'P 1'
#
loop_
_entity.id
_entity.type
_entity.pdbx_description
1 polymer ?
#
loop_
_entity_poly.entity_id
_entity_poly.type
_entity_poly.pdbx_seq_one_letter_code
_entity_poly.pdbx_strand_id
1 'polypeptide(L)'
;MSDNGFGTKTNSRDYQLAVHRIAAALDGGRTRALGTTTFSDPEGHIGWEIWRDGGCAAAGDLPAGCVCPAPDRMLTGWDFGLESIQVAKDRTLWFGDEFGPCLLHTDAQGRLLEAPVKLPGVTSPADPDTQAPAANFADSKGFEGMAIVPSSRTLYLMLAGVTAEDGAAGLAADRRIYEVRLGAGNRATAFTGEFIGYRMERPECSVGDLVAVSAHQFLMLERDDTQAEDAQFKKVFLVDTRDRDRDGCADNRELVDLLDAADPQRLAAADGTYRMPFVTFDLLEDLRVDHRLLPGAVETR
;
A
#
# COMPACT_ATOMS: atom_id res chain seq x y z
N MET A 1 -6.50 -3.93 -6.17
CA MET A 1 -7.24 -3.45 -4.99
C MET A 1 -7.79 -2.08 -5.33
N SER A 2 -8.90 -1.65 -4.75
CA SER A 2 -9.29 -0.24 -4.79
C SER A 2 -8.64 0.53 -3.65
N ASP A 3 -8.09 1.70 -3.94
CA ASP A 3 -7.89 2.76 -2.95
C ASP A 3 -9.27 3.27 -2.45
N ASN A 4 -9.32 4.39 -1.72
CA ASN A 4 -10.48 5.11 -1.26
C ASN A 4 -11.50 5.40 -2.38
N GLY A 5 -11.07 5.38 -3.64
CA GLY A 5 -11.97 5.34 -4.80
C GLY A 5 -12.02 6.67 -5.54
N PHE A 6 -12.60 7.71 -4.95
CA PHE A 6 -12.81 8.99 -5.64
C PHE A 6 -11.71 10.03 -5.36
N GLY A 7 -10.61 9.63 -4.71
CA GLY A 7 -9.38 10.40 -4.55
C GLY A 7 -9.30 11.22 -3.28
N THR A 8 -10.41 11.40 -2.54
CA THR A 8 -10.36 11.96 -1.18
C THR A 8 -11.29 11.21 -0.24
N LYS A 9 -10.99 11.25 1.06
CA LYS A 9 -11.88 10.73 2.11
C LYS A 9 -13.29 11.32 2.04
N THR A 10 -13.41 12.62 1.72
CA THR A 10 -14.68 13.35 1.78
C THR A 10 -15.62 13.02 0.63
N ASN A 11 -15.11 12.69 -0.56
CA ASN A 11 -15.93 12.31 -1.71
C ASN A 11 -16.12 10.79 -1.85
N SER A 12 -15.46 9.99 -1.00
CA SER A 12 -15.45 8.53 -1.03
C SER A 12 -16.37 7.85 0.00
N ARG A 13 -17.30 8.61 0.56
CA ARG A 13 -18.25 8.19 1.60
C ARG A 13 -18.99 6.88 1.28
N ASP A 14 -19.51 6.72 0.07
CA ASP A 14 -20.28 5.55 -0.36
C ASP A 14 -19.50 4.57 -1.25
N TYR A 15 -18.20 4.81 -1.49
CA TYR A 15 -17.37 3.94 -2.28
C TYR A 15 -17.01 2.68 -1.48
N GLN A 16 -17.55 1.51 -1.83
CA GLN A 16 -17.23 0.27 -1.14
C GLN A 16 -15.81 -0.20 -1.51
N LEU A 17 -14.97 -0.34 -0.49
CA LEU A 17 -13.61 -0.84 -0.69
C LEU A 17 -13.66 -2.31 -1.13
N ALA A 18 -12.82 -2.67 -2.09
CA ALA A 18 -12.83 -3.99 -2.68
C ALA A 18 -11.47 -4.46 -3.23
N VAL A 19 -11.36 -5.78 -3.37
CA VAL A 19 -10.33 -6.43 -4.18
C VAL A 19 -10.98 -7.14 -5.34
N HIS A 20 -10.40 -6.94 -6.52
CA HIS A 20 -10.77 -7.61 -7.75
C HIS A 20 -9.77 -8.71 -8.06
N ARG A 21 -10.28 -9.92 -8.31
CA ARG A 21 -9.47 -11.01 -8.84
C ARG A 21 -9.56 -10.99 -10.35
N ILE A 22 -8.40 -10.98 -11.01
CA ILE A 22 -8.29 -11.03 -12.46
C ILE A 22 -7.41 -12.19 -12.87
N ALA A 23 -7.78 -12.89 -13.94
CA ALA A 23 -6.87 -13.76 -14.67
C ALA A 23 -6.31 -12.96 -15.84
N ALA A 24 -5.11 -12.42 -15.68
CA ALA A 24 -4.41 -11.70 -16.73
C ALA A 24 -3.98 -12.67 -17.85
N ALA A 25 -4.21 -12.28 -19.09
CA ALA A 25 -3.67 -12.99 -20.25
C ALA A 25 -2.42 -12.26 -20.73
N LEU A 26 -1.25 -12.87 -20.51
CA LEU A 26 0.06 -12.27 -20.81
C LEU A 26 0.54 -12.55 -22.24
N ASP A 27 -0.19 -13.37 -23.00
CA ASP A 27 0.12 -13.84 -24.35
C ASP A 27 -0.72 -13.15 -25.44
N GLY A 28 -1.34 -12.02 -25.11
CA GLY A 28 -2.30 -11.33 -26.00
C GLY A 28 -3.69 -11.97 -26.01
N GLY A 29 -3.94 -12.97 -25.15
CA GLY A 29 -5.27 -13.50 -24.90
C GLY A 29 -6.21 -12.51 -24.18
N ARG A 30 -7.41 -12.97 -23.83
CA ARG A 30 -8.40 -12.14 -23.11
C ARG A 30 -8.20 -12.25 -21.60
N THR A 31 -7.87 -11.13 -20.95
CA THR A 31 -7.95 -10.97 -19.49
C THR A 31 -9.39 -11.13 -19.00
N ARG A 32 -9.58 -11.86 -17.90
CA ARG A 32 -10.90 -12.16 -17.32
C ARG A 32 -11.03 -11.63 -15.90
N ALA A 33 -12.11 -10.92 -15.61
CA ALA A 33 -12.53 -10.69 -14.23
C ALA A 33 -13.06 -12.00 -13.63
N LEU A 34 -12.49 -12.41 -12.49
CA LEU A 34 -12.87 -13.62 -11.77
C LEU A 34 -13.86 -13.32 -10.64
N GLY A 35 -13.84 -12.09 -10.11
CA GLY A 35 -14.80 -11.64 -9.12
C GLY A 35 -14.30 -10.44 -8.32
N THR A 36 -15.21 -9.89 -7.53
CA THR A 36 -14.97 -8.76 -6.62
C THR A 36 -15.32 -9.20 -5.22
N THR A 37 -14.49 -8.83 -4.25
CA THR A 37 -14.71 -9.06 -2.82
C THR A 37 -14.68 -7.71 -2.13
N THR A 38 -15.77 -7.30 -1.50
CA THR A 38 -15.87 -6.06 -0.73
C THR A 38 -15.48 -6.31 0.73
N PHE A 39 -15.08 -5.25 1.45
CA PHE A 39 -14.64 -5.37 2.83
C PHE A 39 -15.71 -5.03 3.86
N SER A 40 -15.74 -5.75 4.98
CA SER A 40 -16.69 -5.53 6.06
C SER A 40 -16.08 -5.84 7.42
N ASP A 41 -16.62 -5.26 8.48
CA ASP A 41 -16.30 -5.57 9.86
C ASP A 41 -17.53 -6.10 10.62
N PRO A 42 -17.99 -7.32 10.32
CA PRO A 42 -19.24 -7.86 10.86
C PRO A 42 -19.20 -8.13 12.37
N GLU A 43 -18.01 -8.37 12.91
CA GLU A 43 -17.82 -8.72 14.33
C GLU A 43 -17.49 -7.50 15.21
N GLY A 44 -17.42 -6.30 14.62
CA GLY A 44 -17.24 -5.05 15.38
C GLY A 44 -15.83 -4.85 15.92
N HIS A 45 -14.81 -5.25 15.17
CA HIS A 45 -13.41 -5.08 15.56
C HIS A 45 -12.94 -3.62 15.53
N ILE A 46 -13.50 -2.79 14.65
CA ILE A 46 -13.20 -1.36 14.56
C ILE A 46 -13.90 -0.63 15.71
N GLY A 47 -13.09 -0.03 16.59
CA GLY A 47 -13.55 0.64 17.81
C GLY A 47 -13.97 2.11 17.63
N TRP A 48 -13.80 2.68 16.45
CA TRP A 48 -14.24 4.03 16.10
C TRP A 48 -15.44 4.02 15.15
N GLU A 49 -16.03 5.20 14.91
CA GLU A 49 -17.16 5.36 14.01
C GLU A 49 -16.75 5.08 12.55
N ILE A 50 -17.53 4.26 11.85
CA ILE A 50 -17.36 3.99 10.42
C ILE A 50 -18.56 4.53 9.64
N TRP A 51 -18.40 4.80 8.34
CA TRP A 51 -19.43 5.45 7.54
C TRP A 51 -20.76 4.67 7.57
N ARG A 52 -20.67 3.34 7.44
CA ARG A 52 -21.83 2.44 7.41
C ARG A 52 -22.19 1.87 8.79
N ASP A 53 -21.77 2.55 9.86
CA ASP A 53 -22.24 2.33 11.22
C ASP A 53 -22.06 3.62 12.06
N GLY A 54 -23.07 4.49 12.02
CA GLY A 54 -23.08 5.78 12.71
C GLY A 54 -22.70 6.97 11.82
N GLY A 55 -21.59 6.87 11.08
CA GLY A 55 -21.00 8.01 10.38
C GLY A 55 -21.92 8.69 9.37
N CYS A 56 -22.61 7.93 8.52
CA CYS A 56 -23.57 8.51 7.57
C CYS A 56 -24.72 9.23 8.30
N ALA A 57 -25.26 8.63 9.36
CA ALA A 57 -26.38 9.21 10.10
C ALA A 57 -26.00 10.47 10.87
N ALA A 58 -24.73 10.57 11.30
CA ALA A 58 -24.17 11.74 11.96
C ALA A 58 -23.78 12.86 10.97
N ALA A 59 -23.68 12.58 9.67
CA ALA A 59 -23.26 13.55 8.67
C ALA A 59 -24.25 14.71 8.56
N GLY A 60 -23.76 15.93 8.83
CA GLY A 60 -24.56 17.17 8.72
C GLY A 60 -24.81 17.60 7.27
N ASP A 61 -24.08 17.03 6.31
CA ASP A 61 -24.08 17.39 4.90
C ASP A 61 -24.17 16.13 4.01
N LEU A 62 -25.38 15.73 3.66
CA LEU A 62 -25.60 14.66 2.67
C LEU A 62 -26.03 15.26 1.32
N PRO A 63 -25.56 14.71 0.18
CA PRO A 63 -26.07 15.09 -1.12
C PRO A 63 -27.60 14.98 -1.17
N ALA A 64 -28.25 15.90 -1.90
CA ALA A 64 -29.70 15.92 -2.01
C ALA A 64 -30.24 14.56 -2.52
N GLY A 65 -31.15 13.95 -1.76
CA GLY A 65 -31.73 12.65 -2.08
C GLY A 65 -30.90 11.44 -1.62
N CYS A 66 -29.73 11.65 -1.00
CA CYS A 66 -28.98 10.57 -0.36
C CYS A 66 -29.71 10.10 0.91
N VAL A 67 -29.85 8.78 1.06
CA VAL A 67 -30.41 8.14 2.25
C VAL A 67 -29.35 7.22 2.81
N CYS A 68 -29.04 7.38 4.10
CA CYS A 68 -28.10 6.50 4.76
C CYS A 68 -28.62 5.06 4.80
N PRO A 69 -27.77 4.08 4.44
CA PRO A 69 -28.16 2.68 4.56
C PRO A 69 -28.35 2.30 6.03
N ALA A 70 -29.09 1.22 6.27
CA ALA A 70 -29.09 0.58 7.58
C ALA A 70 -27.65 0.15 7.94
N PRO A 71 -27.24 0.24 9.22
CA PRO A 71 -25.92 -0.17 9.64
C PRO A 71 -25.64 -1.63 9.26
N ASP A 72 -24.58 -1.84 8.48
CA ASP A 72 -24.15 -3.17 8.02
C ASP A 72 -22.62 -3.35 8.07
N ARG A 73 -21.89 -2.34 8.59
CA ARG A 73 -20.44 -2.36 8.80
C ARG A 73 -19.62 -2.73 7.56
N MET A 74 -20.14 -2.42 6.37
CA MET A 74 -19.38 -2.48 5.13
C MET A 74 -18.39 -1.30 5.07
N LEU A 75 -17.13 -1.57 4.77
CA LEU A 75 -16.06 -0.57 4.78
C LEU A 75 -16.04 0.22 3.47
N THR A 76 -15.89 1.53 3.58
CA THR A 76 -15.86 2.46 2.46
C THR A 76 -14.59 3.29 2.41
N GLY A 77 -14.37 4.00 1.30
CA GLY A 77 -13.24 4.92 1.15
C GLY A 77 -13.26 6.14 2.06
N TRP A 78 -14.29 6.29 2.90
CA TRP A 78 -14.25 7.23 4.02
C TRP A 78 -13.58 6.64 5.26
N ASP A 79 -13.68 5.32 5.44
CA ASP A 79 -13.11 4.61 6.57
C ASP A 79 -11.59 4.47 6.42
N PHE A 80 -11.13 4.05 5.23
CA PHE A 80 -9.74 3.74 4.93
C PHE A 80 -9.33 4.17 3.51
N GLY A 81 -8.06 4.54 3.37
CA GLY A 81 -7.35 4.70 2.09
C GLY A 81 -6.35 3.56 1.96
N LEU A 82 -6.77 2.46 1.35
CA LEU A 82 -5.91 1.28 1.25
C LEU A 82 -4.97 1.43 0.06
N GLU A 83 -3.66 1.42 0.31
CA GLU A 83 -2.65 1.68 -0.71
C GLU A 83 -1.75 0.48 -1.02
N SER A 84 -1.73 -0.52 -0.13
CA SER A 84 -0.96 -1.74 -0.35
C SER A 84 -1.73 -3.00 0.07
N ILE A 85 -1.43 -4.13 -0.58
CA ILE A 85 -2.03 -5.44 -0.28
C ILE A 85 -0.98 -6.54 -0.30
N GLN A 86 -1.07 -7.49 0.64
CA GLN A 86 -0.30 -8.72 0.63
C GLN A 86 -1.20 -9.93 0.92
N VAL A 87 -0.96 -11.04 0.21
CA VAL A 87 -1.67 -12.31 0.44
C VAL A 87 -0.81 -13.21 1.31
N ALA A 88 -1.31 -13.55 2.50
CA ALA A 88 -0.63 -14.46 3.41
C ALA A 88 -0.75 -15.93 2.93
N LYS A 89 0.10 -16.80 3.50
CA LYS A 89 0.14 -18.24 3.15
C LYS A 89 -1.17 -18.98 3.43
N ASP A 90 -1.90 -18.57 4.45
CA ASP A 90 -3.23 -19.08 4.82
C ASP A 90 -4.36 -18.43 4.00
N ARG A 91 -4.01 -17.61 3.02
CA ARG A 91 -4.89 -16.92 2.06
C ARG A 91 -5.69 -15.78 2.68
N THR A 92 -5.36 -15.35 3.90
CA THR A 92 -5.84 -14.07 4.41
C THR A 92 -5.15 -12.92 3.70
N LEU A 93 -5.74 -11.74 3.81
CA LEU A 93 -5.31 -10.54 3.11
C LEU A 93 -4.88 -9.49 4.13
N TRP A 94 -3.75 -8.85 3.87
CA TRP A 94 -3.18 -7.77 4.66
C TRP A 94 -3.16 -6.49 3.86
N PHE A 95 -3.48 -5.37 4.49
CA PHE A 95 -3.55 -4.06 3.82
C PHE A 95 -2.89 -2.96 4.63
N GLY A 96 -2.14 -2.09 3.96
CA GLY A 96 -1.64 -0.84 4.53
C GLY A 96 -2.64 0.29 4.26
N ASP A 97 -2.95 1.06 5.29
CA ASP A 97 -3.80 2.26 5.21
C ASP A 97 -2.97 3.55 5.21
N GLU A 98 -3.41 4.56 4.44
CA GLU A 98 -2.76 5.86 4.36
C GLU A 98 -3.31 6.92 5.33
N PHE A 99 -4.54 6.76 5.82
CA PHE A 99 -5.22 7.77 6.63
C PHE A 99 -4.77 7.72 8.09
N GLY A 100 -5.03 6.64 8.82
CA GLY A 100 -4.55 6.46 10.19
C GLY A 100 -3.53 5.33 10.18
N PRO A 101 -2.24 5.58 9.81
CA PRO A 101 -1.36 4.53 9.30
C PRO A 101 -1.45 3.26 10.12
N CYS A 102 -2.12 2.27 9.56
CA CYS A 102 -2.45 1.03 10.24
C CYS A 102 -2.45 -0.13 9.26
N LEU A 103 -2.41 -1.32 9.83
CA LEU A 103 -2.47 -2.58 9.11
C LEU A 103 -3.82 -3.24 9.34
N LEU A 104 -4.53 -3.55 8.26
CA LEU A 104 -5.79 -4.30 8.29
C LEU A 104 -5.55 -5.75 7.90
N HIS A 105 -6.38 -6.65 8.45
CA HIS A 105 -6.31 -8.09 8.22
C HIS A 105 -7.70 -8.66 7.96
N THR A 106 -7.93 -9.22 6.76
CA THR A 106 -9.22 -9.80 6.39
C THR A 106 -9.11 -11.25 5.95
N ASP A 107 -10.21 -11.99 6.06
CA ASP A 107 -10.34 -13.29 5.42
C ASP A 107 -10.38 -13.16 3.88
N ALA A 108 -10.33 -14.29 3.18
CA ALA A 108 -10.40 -14.31 1.71
C ALA A 108 -11.77 -13.84 1.13
N GLN A 109 -12.74 -13.55 1.99
CA GLN A 109 -14.06 -13.01 1.68
C GLN A 109 -14.21 -11.54 2.11
N GLY A 110 -13.13 -10.91 2.57
CA GLY A 110 -13.08 -9.50 2.95
C GLY A 110 -13.66 -9.17 4.32
N ARG A 111 -13.88 -10.15 5.20
CA ARG A 111 -14.29 -9.88 6.59
C ARG A 111 -13.06 -9.58 7.42
N LEU A 112 -13.08 -8.46 8.12
CA LEU A 112 -12.05 -8.08 9.08
C LEU A 112 -11.95 -9.14 10.19
N LEU A 113 -10.73 -9.54 10.53
CA LEU A 113 -10.43 -10.63 11.47
C LEU A 113 -9.97 -10.14 12.84
N GLU A 114 -9.46 -8.92 12.92
CA GLU A 114 -8.97 -8.28 14.14
C GLU A 114 -9.05 -6.75 14.02
N ALA A 115 -8.94 -6.06 15.15
CA ALA A 115 -8.90 -4.60 15.14
C ALA A 115 -7.69 -4.12 14.31
N PRO A 116 -7.79 -3.02 13.55
CA PRO A 116 -6.65 -2.52 12.78
C PRO A 116 -5.44 -2.26 13.68
N VAL A 117 -4.28 -2.75 13.27
CA VAL A 117 -3.04 -2.62 14.03
C VAL A 117 -2.42 -1.28 13.70
N LYS A 118 -2.63 -0.30 14.59
CA LYS A 118 -2.13 1.07 14.41
C LYS A 118 -0.61 1.16 14.55
N LEU A 119 0.02 1.98 13.72
CA LEU A 119 1.43 2.33 13.85
C LEU A 119 1.64 3.18 15.12
N PRO A 120 2.45 2.74 16.09
CA PRO A 120 2.68 3.51 17.30
C PRO A 120 3.40 4.84 17.01
N GLY A 121 2.90 5.93 17.59
CA GLY A 121 3.58 7.23 17.59
C GLY A 121 3.47 8.02 16.30
N VAL A 122 2.70 7.57 15.31
CA VAL A 122 2.44 8.29 14.06
C VAL A 122 0.93 8.47 13.89
N THR A 123 0.50 9.70 13.70
CA THR A 123 -0.91 10.05 13.51
C THR A 123 -1.03 11.12 12.45
N SER A 124 -1.91 10.90 11.47
CA SER A 124 -2.26 11.92 10.46
C SER A 124 -3.57 12.62 10.83
N PRO A 125 -3.84 13.83 10.31
CA PRO A 125 -5.13 14.50 10.47
C PRO A 125 -6.34 13.69 9.97
N ALA A 126 -6.15 12.74 9.04
CA ALA A 126 -7.19 11.88 8.50
C ALA A 126 -7.48 10.61 9.31
N ASP A 127 -6.74 10.35 10.41
CA ASP A 127 -6.96 9.19 11.30
C ASP A 127 -8.44 9.15 11.74
N PRO A 128 -9.18 8.07 11.45
CA PRO A 128 -10.60 7.98 11.77
C PRO A 128 -10.89 7.83 13.28
N ASP A 129 -9.88 7.53 14.10
CA ASP A 129 -10.02 7.40 15.54
C ASP A 129 -9.87 8.75 16.24
N THR A 130 -10.99 9.26 16.73
CA THR A 130 -11.03 10.52 17.50
C THR A 130 -10.26 10.49 18.83
N GLN A 131 -9.82 9.31 19.28
CA GLN A 131 -8.98 9.15 20.47
C GLN A 131 -7.48 9.15 20.15
N ALA A 132 -7.11 9.23 18.86
CA ALA A 132 -5.72 9.26 18.46
C ALA A 132 -4.98 10.50 19.03
N PRO A 133 -3.66 10.40 19.27
CA PRO A 133 -2.84 11.55 19.65
C PRO A 133 -2.90 12.69 18.63
N ALA A 134 -2.37 13.86 19.00
CA ALA A 134 -2.25 14.97 18.07
C ALA A 134 -1.42 14.57 16.83
N ALA A 135 -1.89 14.97 15.65
CA ALA A 135 -1.24 14.63 14.40
C ALA A 135 0.21 15.16 14.33
N ASN A 136 1.11 14.31 13.88
CA ASN A 136 2.55 14.59 13.67
C ASN A 136 3.01 14.15 12.27
N PHE A 137 2.07 13.89 11.38
CA PHE A 137 2.29 13.31 10.06
C PHE A 137 1.33 13.94 9.06
N ALA A 138 1.69 13.98 7.78
CA ALA A 138 0.84 14.55 6.74
C ALA A 138 -0.31 13.60 6.34
N ASP A 139 -1.41 14.18 5.85
CA ASP A 139 -2.51 13.41 5.24
C ASP A 139 -2.07 12.72 3.95
N SER A 140 -2.68 11.58 3.64
CA SER A 140 -2.44 10.76 2.43
C SER A 140 -0.97 10.46 2.17
N LYS A 141 -0.27 10.08 3.24
CA LYS A 141 1.16 9.75 3.22
C LYS A 141 1.50 8.49 4.02
N GLY A 142 0.51 7.72 4.47
CA GLY A 142 0.71 6.55 5.32
C GLY A 142 1.33 5.38 4.57
N PHE A 143 0.81 4.16 4.72
CA PHE A 143 1.46 2.96 4.18
C PHE A 143 1.16 2.73 2.69
N GLU A 144 2.00 3.26 1.80
CA GLU A 144 1.94 2.98 0.34
C GLU A 144 2.76 1.74 -0.07
N GLY A 145 3.89 1.46 0.59
CA GLY A 145 4.70 0.28 0.31
C GLY A 145 4.49 -0.83 1.34
N MET A 146 4.28 -2.07 0.90
CA MET A 146 4.23 -3.22 1.83
C MET A 146 4.74 -4.50 1.21
N ALA A 147 5.64 -5.19 1.91
CA ALA A 147 6.20 -6.47 1.51
C ALA A 147 5.92 -7.57 2.53
N ILE A 148 5.55 -8.77 2.07
CA ILE A 148 5.58 -9.99 2.90
C ILE A 148 6.83 -10.79 2.63
N VAL A 149 7.63 -11.06 3.67
CA VAL A 149 8.85 -11.87 3.49
C VAL A 149 8.43 -13.31 3.16
N PRO A 150 8.94 -13.90 2.05
CA PRO A 150 8.55 -15.24 1.61
C PRO A 150 8.74 -16.28 2.70
N SER A 151 7.72 -17.09 2.92
CA SER A 151 7.73 -18.16 3.92
C SER A 151 7.91 -17.76 5.38
N SER A 152 7.65 -16.48 5.69
CA SER A 152 7.73 -15.96 7.06
C SER A 152 6.37 -15.50 7.59
N ARG A 153 6.38 -14.97 8.82
CA ARG A 153 5.29 -14.21 9.45
C ARG A 153 5.72 -12.76 9.66
N THR A 154 6.44 -12.21 8.68
CA THR A 154 7.00 -10.88 8.75
C THR A 154 6.50 -10.06 7.57
N LEU A 155 5.87 -8.92 7.88
CA LEU A 155 5.61 -7.86 6.92
C LEU A 155 6.60 -6.71 7.15
N TYR A 156 6.92 -6.00 6.07
CA TYR A 156 7.55 -4.69 6.11
C TYR A 156 6.57 -3.69 5.51
N LEU A 157 6.28 -2.60 6.22
CA LEU A 157 5.44 -1.51 5.74
C LEU A 157 6.24 -0.22 5.68
N MET A 158 6.06 0.54 4.62
CA MET A 158 6.81 1.76 4.34
C MET A 158 5.87 2.96 4.31
N LEU A 159 6.20 3.98 5.09
CA LEU A 159 5.51 5.26 5.00
C LEU A 159 5.90 5.97 3.69
N ALA A 160 4.92 6.56 3.02
CA ALA A 160 5.13 7.33 1.81
C ALA A 160 5.64 8.75 2.08
N GLY A 161 5.33 9.28 3.25
CA GLY A 161 5.83 10.57 3.73
C GLY A 161 6.81 10.47 4.88
N VAL A 162 7.10 11.64 5.44
CA VAL A 162 8.01 11.83 6.58
C VAL A 162 7.24 12.41 7.76
N THR A 163 7.65 12.08 8.98
CA THR A 163 7.05 12.68 10.18
C THR A 163 7.50 14.12 10.37
N ALA A 164 6.79 14.87 11.20
CA ALA A 164 7.20 16.22 11.60
C ALA A 164 8.59 16.23 12.27
N GLU A 165 8.94 15.15 12.97
CA GLU A 165 10.28 14.93 13.55
C GLU A 165 11.34 14.80 12.45
N ASP A 166 11.11 13.94 11.46
CA ASP A 166 12.02 13.75 10.33
C ASP A 166 12.21 15.07 9.56
N GLY A 167 11.11 15.79 9.31
CA GLY A 167 11.15 17.10 8.67
C GLY A 167 11.97 18.13 9.46
N ALA A 168 11.80 18.19 10.78
CA ALA A 168 12.59 19.08 11.64
C ALA A 168 14.08 18.69 11.69
N ALA A 169 14.39 17.40 11.49
CA ALA A 169 15.75 16.89 11.39
C ALA A 169 16.40 17.09 10.00
N GLY A 170 15.66 17.60 9.02
CA GLY A 170 16.15 17.80 7.65
C GLY A 170 16.20 16.51 6.82
N LEU A 171 15.44 15.47 7.22
CA LEU A 171 15.40 14.14 6.60
C LEU A 171 14.24 14.01 5.61
N ALA A 172 14.03 15.02 4.76
CA ALA A 172 12.89 15.07 3.84
C ALA A 172 12.89 13.96 2.77
N ALA A 173 14.05 13.34 2.53
CA ALA A 173 14.21 12.22 1.61
C ALA A 173 14.12 10.84 2.30
N ASP A 174 13.97 10.79 3.63
CA ASP A 174 14.09 9.57 4.41
C ASP A 174 12.70 9.04 4.75
N ARG A 175 12.37 7.85 4.25
CA ARG A 175 11.15 7.14 4.60
C ARG A 175 11.45 6.13 5.71
N ARG A 176 10.44 5.81 6.52
CA ARG A 176 10.54 4.82 7.59
C ARG A 176 9.91 3.51 7.13
N ILE A 177 10.67 2.42 7.21
CA ILE A 177 10.21 1.04 6.96
C ILE A 177 10.07 0.32 8.30
N TYR A 178 8.88 -0.16 8.61
CA TYR A 178 8.55 -0.83 9.85
C TYR A 178 8.39 -2.33 9.67
N GLU A 179 8.97 -3.10 10.58
CA GLU A 179 8.75 -4.54 10.65
C GLU A 179 7.51 -4.86 11.51
N VAL A 180 6.64 -5.73 10.98
CA VAL A 180 5.48 -6.28 11.70
C VAL A 180 5.59 -7.79 11.78
N ARG A 181 5.38 -8.33 12.98
CA ARG A 181 5.25 -9.76 13.22
C ARG A 181 3.78 -10.15 13.22
N LEU A 182 3.41 -11.00 12.28
CA LEU A 182 2.04 -11.50 12.15
C LEU A 182 1.71 -12.48 13.27
N GLY A 183 0.52 -12.28 13.84
CA GLY A 183 -0.03 -13.11 14.89
C GLY A 183 -0.17 -14.57 14.49
N ALA A 184 -0.21 -15.44 15.50
CA ALA A 184 -0.49 -16.86 15.31
C ALA A 184 -0.90 -17.55 16.59
N GLY A 185 -1.95 -18.36 16.51
CA GLY A 185 -2.57 -18.93 17.71
C GLY A 185 -3.02 -17.80 18.62
N ASN A 186 -2.48 -17.74 19.84
CA ASN A 186 -2.83 -16.72 20.84
C ASN A 186 -1.91 -15.48 20.81
N ARG A 187 -0.98 -15.38 19.84
CA ARG A 187 -0.11 -14.20 19.70
C ARG A 187 -0.77 -13.18 18.78
N ALA A 188 -0.86 -11.94 19.24
CA ALA A 188 -1.33 -10.80 18.45
C ALA A 188 -0.30 -10.38 17.40
N THR A 189 -0.80 -9.80 16.32
CA THR A 189 0.02 -9.07 15.34
C THR A 189 0.55 -7.79 15.96
N ALA A 190 1.82 -7.46 15.74
CA ALA A 190 2.41 -6.25 16.32
C ALA A 190 3.61 -5.72 15.53
N PHE A 191 3.76 -4.39 15.51
CA PHE A 191 5.00 -3.71 15.14
C PHE A 191 6.11 -4.08 16.12
N THR A 192 7.32 -4.30 15.63
CA THR A 192 8.46 -4.67 16.49
C THR A 192 9.12 -3.48 17.21
N GLY A 193 8.70 -2.26 16.89
CA GLY A 193 9.12 -1.02 17.55
C GLY A 193 10.02 -0.16 16.66
N GLU A 194 11.23 -0.62 16.38
CA GLU A 194 12.19 0.13 15.56
C GLU A 194 11.80 0.15 14.08
N PHE A 195 12.22 1.20 13.38
CA PHE A 195 12.13 1.32 11.93
C PHE A 195 13.53 1.30 11.30
N ILE A 196 13.56 0.97 10.02
CA ILE A 196 14.73 1.09 9.16
C ILE A 196 14.53 2.33 8.30
N GLY A 197 15.53 3.22 8.26
CA GLY A 197 15.51 4.37 7.35
C GLY A 197 15.66 3.92 5.89
N TYR A 198 15.04 4.63 4.96
CA TYR A 198 15.27 4.48 3.53
C TYR A 198 15.40 5.85 2.90
N ARG A 199 16.59 6.15 2.36
CA ARG A 199 16.83 7.39 1.63
C ARG A 199 16.37 7.24 0.18
N MET A 200 15.33 7.99 -0.20
CA MET A 200 14.91 8.13 -1.59
C MET A 200 15.99 8.85 -2.41
N GLU A 201 16.07 8.52 -3.70
CA GLU A 201 16.98 9.20 -4.63
C GLU A 201 16.58 10.67 -4.82
N ARG A 202 15.26 10.94 -4.81
CA ARG A 202 14.68 12.28 -4.93
C ARG A 202 13.56 12.48 -3.89
N PRO A 203 13.66 13.48 -3.00
CA PRO A 203 12.67 13.68 -1.93
C PRO A 203 11.26 14.00 -2.43
N GLU A 204 11.14 14.60 -3.62
CA GLU A 204 9.88 14.96 -4.27
C GLU A 204 9.20 13.77 -4.98
N CYS A 205 9.89 12.64 -5.13
CA CYS A 205 9.29 11.43 -5.69
C CYS A 205 8.44 10.71 -4.64
N SER A 206 7.58 9.84 -5.15
CA SER A 206 6.66 9.05 -4.35
C SER A 206 7.13 7.60 -4.25
N VAL A 207 6.71 6.96 -3.16
CA VAL A 207 6.77 5.52 -2.98
C VAL A 207 5.78 4.89 -3.95
N GLY A 208 6.20 3.91 -4.73
CA GLY A 208 5.31 3.15 -5.61
C GLY A 208 4.93 1.82 -4.98
N ASP A 209 5.91 1.00 -4.63
CA ASP A 209 5.68 -0.33 -4.04
C ASP A 209 6.96 -0.86 -3.38
N LEU A 210 6.79 -1.84 -2.48
CA LEU A 210 7.87 -2.56 -1.82
C LEU A 210 7.63 -4.07 -1.93
N VAL A 211 8.57 -4.81 -2.53
CA VAL A 211 8.45 -6.26 -2.72
C VAL A 211 9.62 -7.00 -2.11
N ALA A 212 9.37 -8.01 -1.28
CA ALA A 212 10.45 -8.80 -0.69
C ALA A 212 11.06 -9.79 -1.69
N VAL A 213 12.38 -9.68 -1.91
CA VAL A 213 13.19 -10.66 -2.64
C VAL A 213 13.75 -11.72 -1.68
N SER A 214 14.08 -11.31 -0.46
CA SER A 214 14.55 -12.17 0.62
C SER A 214 14.10 -11.62 1.98
N ALA A 215 14.61 -12.19 3.08
CA ALA A 215 14.34 -11.67 4.43
C ALA A 215 14.92 -10.28 4.70
N HIS A 216 15.86 -9.80 3.88
CA HIS A 216 16.55 -8.54 4.08
C HIS A 216 16.77 -7.78 2.77
N GLN A 217 16.19 -8.24 1.66
CA GLN A 217 16.32 -7.57 0.36
C GLN A 217 14.97 -7.35 -0.25
N PHE A 218 14.76 -6.14 -0.76
CA PHE A 218 13.48 -5.67 -1.29
C PHE A 218 13.69 -4.96 -2.62
N LEU A 219 12.70 -5.04 -3.49
CA LEU A 219 12.58 -4.14 -4.63
C LEU A 219 11.74 -2.95 -4.17
N MET A 220 12.26 -1.74 -4.39
CA MET A 220 11.58 -0.50 -4.07
C MET A 220 11.33 0.26 -5.36
N LEU A 221 10.07 0.59 -5.63
CA LEU A 221 9.68 1.43 -6.74
C LEU A 221 9.59 2.88 -6.29
N GLU A 222 10.31 3.76 -7.00
CA GLU A 222 10.17 5.20 -6.86
C GLU A 222 9.72 5.82 -8.19
N ARG A 223 8.86 6.83 -8.10
CA ARG A 223 8.30 7.51 -9.27
C ARG A 223 8.01 8.98 -9.00
N ASP A 224 8.20 9.82 -10.01
CA ASP A 224 7.65 11.18 -10.04
C ASP A 224 6.14 11.17 -10.29
N ASP A 225 5.53 12.35 -10.30
CA ASP A 225 4.09 12.53 -10.54
C ASP A 225 3.79 12.99 -11.97
N THR A 226 4.70 12.73 -12.92
CA THR A 226 4.52 13.05 -14.34
C THR A 226 4.42 11.78 -15.20
N GLN A 227 4.09 11.94 -16.49
CA GLN A 227 3.79 10.84 -17.40
C GLN A 227 4.25 11.12 -18.83
N ALA A 228 4.28 10.06 -19.65
CA ALA A 228 4.67 10.15 -21.06
C ALA A 228 6.00 10.91 -21.25
N GLU A 229 6.04 11.87 -22.17
CA GLU A 229 7.23 12.67 -22.47
C GLU A 229 7.65 13.61 -21.31
N ASP A 230 6.76 13.87 -20.35
CA ASP A 230 7.06 14.69 -19.17
C ASP A 230 7.64 13.88 -18.01
N ALA A 231 7.66 12.55 -18.11
CA ALA A 231 8.24 11.65 -17.10
C ALA A 231 9.76 11.84 -17.01
N GLN A 232 10.28 12.01 -15.80
CA GLN A 232 11.70 12.26 -15.53
C GLN A 232 12.33 11.23 -14.59
N PHE A 233 11.52 10.49 -13.84
CA PHE A 233 12.02 9.54 -12.86
C PHE A 233 11.02 8.43 -12.56
N LYS A 234 11.30 7.21 -13.05
CA LYS A 234 10.54 5.99 -12.72
C LYS A 234 11.54 4.84 -12.57
N LYS A 235 11.89 4.46 -11.34
CA LYS A 235 13.03 3.56 -11.11
C LYS A 235 12.75 2.49 -10.06
N VAL A 236 13.39 1.33 -10.25
CA VAL A 236 13.38 0.23 -9.27
C VAL A 236 14.76 0.12 -8.64
N PHE A 237 14.79 0.07 -7.31
CA PHE A 237 15.99 -0.09 -6.50
C PHE A 237 16.00 -1.46 -5.82
N LEU A 238 17.19 -2.04 -5.66
CA LEU A 238 17.41 -3.14 -4.71
C LEU A 238 17.80 -2.52 -3.39
N VAL A 239 17.01 -2.77 -2.36
CA VAL A 239 17.20 -2.27 -1.00
C VAL A 239 17.63 -3.43 -0.11
N ASP A 240 18.65 -3.22 0.74
CA ASP A 240 19.17 -4.19 1.70
C ASP A 240 19.10 -3.62 3.12
N THR A 241 18.26 -4.19 3.98
CA THR A 241 17.94 -3.65 5.30
C THR A 241 19.01 -3.88 6.37
N ARG A 242 20.17 -4.42 5.99
CA ARG A 242 21.25 -4.73 6.95
C ARG A 242 22.17 -3.55 7.26
N ASP A 243 22.00 -2.41 6.59
CA ASP A 243 22.73 -1.16 6.84
C ASP A 243 24.23 -1.41 7.09
N ARG A 244 24.95 -1.80 6.03
CA ARG A 244 26.33 -2.27 6.17
C ARG A 244 27.30 -1.14 6.49
N ASP A 245 27.02 0.06 6.03
CA ASP A 245 27.82 1.25 6.28
C ASP A 245 27.44 1.94 7.61
N ARG A 246 26.33 1.56 8.23
CA ARG A 246 25.84 2.00 9.55
C ARG A 246 25.47 3.47 9.57
N ASP A 247 24.89 3.95 8.48
CA ASP A 247 24.43 5.34 8.36
C ASP A 247 23.00 5.54 8.89
N GLY A 248 22.33 4.47 9.31
CA GLY A 248 20.96 4.48 9.83
C GLY A 248 19.89 4.24 8.76
N CYS A 249 20.28 4.04 7.50
CA CYS A 249 19.41 3.71 6.39
C CYS A 249 19.74 2.34 5.78
N ALA A 250 18.77 1.76 5.08
CA ALA A 250 19.01 0.60 4.26
C ALA A 250 19.92 0.96 3.08
N ASP A 251 20.92 0.11 2.82
CA ASP A 251 21.74 0.21 1.61
C ASP A 251 20.82 0.07 0.38
N ASN A 252 20.99 0.90 -0.64
CA ASN A 252 20.25 0.72 -1.88
C ASN A 252 21.14 0.86 -3.12
N ARG A 253 20.68 0.28 -4.24
CA ARG A 253 21.25 0.50 -5.57
C ARG A 253 20.17 0.47 -6.63
N GLU A 254 20.29 1.33 -7.62
CA GLU A 254 19.44 1.29 -8.81
C GLU A 254 19.59 -0.07 -9.52
N LEU A 255 18.45 -0.67 -9.87
CA LEU A 255 18.40 -1.89 -10.68
C LEU A 255 17.92 -1.61 -12.10
N VAL A 256 16.86 -0.82 -12.25
CA VAL A 256 16.19 -0.58 -13.52
C VAL A 256 15.68 0.85 -13.57
N ASP A 257 15.98 1.54 -14.67
CA ASP A 257 15.28 2.75 -15.09
C ASP A 257 14.12 2.36 -16.01
N LEU A 258 12.89 2.57 -15.56
CA LEU A 258 11.68 2.22 -16.32
C LEU A 258 11.39 3.21 -17.46
N LEU A 259 12.15 4.29 -17.60
CA LEU A 259 12.11 5.19 -18.74
C LEU A 259 13.15 4.82 -19.83
N ASP A 260 14.02 3.85 -19.56
CA ASP A 260 15.02 3.32 -20.50
C ASP A 260 15.26 1.82 -20.33
N ALA A 261 14.18 1.05 -20.13
CA ALA A 261 14.29 -0.39 -19.92
C ALA A 261 14.35 -1.12 -21.27
N ALA A 262 15.25 -2.11 -21.40
CA ALA A 262 15.35 -2.89 -22.62
C ALA A 262 14.09 -3.75 -22.86
N ASP A 263 13.50 -3.62 -24.05
CA ASP A 263 12.39 -4.44 -24.54
C ASP A 263 12.83 -5.25 -25.77
N PRO A 264 13.71 -6.26 -25.60
CA PRO A 264 14.28 -7.01 -26.72
C PRO A 264 13.24 -7.82 -27.50
N GLN A 265 12.07 -8.07 -26.89
CA GLN A 265 10.96 -8.78 -27.52
C GLN A 265 9.95 -7.83 -28.16
N ARG A 266 10.13 -6.51 -28.00
CA ARG A 266 9.27 -5.45 -28.55
C ARG A 266 7.80 -5.66 -28.18
N LEU A 267 7.56 -6.08 -26.93
CA LEU A 267 6.22 -6.33 -26.41
C LEU A 267 5.47 -5.02 -26.18
N ALA A 268 6.20 -3.98 -25.76
CA ALA A 268 5.64 -2.68 -25.43
C ALA A 268 5.97 -1.61 -26.48
N ALA A 269 7.17 -1.65 -27.07
CA ALA A 269 7.60 -0.64 -28.05
C ALA A 269 8.38 -1.23 -29.22
N ALA A 270 8.12 -0.70 -30.42
CA ALA A 270 8.73 -1.19 -31.67
C ALA A 270 10.24 -0.86 -31.79
N ASP A 271 10.70 0.20 -31.12
CA ASP A 271 12.10 0.61 -31.05
C ASP A 271 12.94 -0.30 -30.12
N GLY A 272 12.27 -1.12 -29.30
CA GLY A 272 12.92 -2.05 -28.38
C GLY A 272 13.30 -1.42 -27.03
N THR A 273 12.75 -0.25 -26.70
CA THR A 273 12.91 0.39 -25.39
C THR A 273 11.55 0.61 -24.74
N TYR A 274 11.35 -0.01 -23.59
CA TYR A 274 10.20 0.23 -22.73
C TYR A 274 10.34 1.56 -22.00
N ARG A 275 9.23 2.32 -21.96
CA ARG A 275 9.08 3.56 -21.22
C ARG A 275 7.77 3.53 -20.47
N MET A 276 7.82 3.59 -19.14
CA MET A 276 6.63 3.60 -18.30
C MET A 276 5.79 4.86 -18.57
N PRO A 277 4.58 4.73 -19.14
CA PRO A 277 3.86 5.88 -19.66
C PRO A 277 2.89 6.51 -18.66
N PHE A 278 2.72 5.93 -17.47
CA PHE A 278 1.69 6.32 -16.51
C PHE A 278 2.27 7.15 -15.36
N VAL A 279 1.46 8.07 -14.82
CA VAL A 279 1.78 8.82 -13.59
C VAL A 279 1.96 7.81 -12.44
N THR A 280 0.91 7.03 -12.22
CA THR A 280 0.73 6.18 -11.05
C THR A 280 0.73 4.71 -11.48
N PHE A 281 1.57 3.92 -10.82
CA PHE A 281 1.63 2.46 -10.93
C PHE A 281 2.28 1.96 -9.65
N ASP A 282 1.49 1.37 -8.77
CA ASP A 282 1.91 1.11 -7.39
C ASP A 282 2.00 -0.41 -7.15
N LEU A 283 2.56 -1.12 -8.14
CA LEU A 283 2.67 -2.56 -8.07
C LEU A 283 3.86 -3.09 -8.88
N LEU A 284 4.77 -3.76 -8.19
CA LEU A 284 5.78 -4.65 -8.75
C LEU A 284 5.38 -6.09 -8.44
N GLU A 285 5.44 -6.99 -9.43
CA GLU A 285 5.17 -8.41 -9.21
C GLU A 285 6.34 -9.25 -9.73
N ASP A 286 6.75 -10.23 -8.92
CA ASP A 286 7.72 -11.25 -9.35
C ASP A 286 6.96 -12.39 -10.06
N LEU A 287 6.74 -12.22 -11.36
CA LEU A 287 6.17 -13.25 -12.23
C LEU A 287 7.24 -14.30 -12.54
N ARG A 288 7.59 -15.14 -11.56
CA ARG A 288 8.44 -16.32 -11.79
C ARG A 288 7.70 -17.39 -12.57
N VAL A 289 7.54 -17.13 -13.86
CA VAL A 289 7.72 -18.13 -14.92
C VAL A 289 8.99 -17.67 -15.65
N ASP A 290 10.14 -18.29 -15.34
CA ASP A 290 11.45 -18.01 -15.96
C ASP A 290 12.04 -16.58 -15.78
N HIS A 291 12.26 -16.14 -14.53
CA HIS A 291 13.15 -15.02 -14.18
C HIS A 291 12.77 -13.63 -14.74
N ARG A 292 11.48 -13.29 -14.86
CA ARG A 292 11.04 -11.95 -15.29
C ARG A 292 10.25 -11.24 -14.18
N LEU A 293 10.70 -10.04 -13.81
CA LEU A 293 9.92 -9.08 -13.03
C LEU A 293 9.00 -8.32 -13.98
N LEU A 294 7.71 -8.24 -13.66
CA LEU A 294 6.74 -7.41 -14.38
C LEU A 294 5.88 -6.65 -13.36
N PRO A 295 5.65 -5.34 -13.52
CA PRO A 295 4.67 -4.65 -12.70
C PRO A 295 3.25 -5.17 -13.01
N GLY A 296 2.60 -5.83 -12.05
CA GLY A 296 1.19 -6.25 -12.16
C GLY A 296 0.83 -7.56 -11.43
N ALA A 297 -0.26 -7.53 -10.65
CA ALA A 297 -0.75 -8.66 -9.86
C ALA A 297 -1.18 -9.82 -10.77
N VAL A 298 -0.54 -10.98 -10.58
CA VAL A 298 -1.02 -12.25 -11.15
C VAL A 298 -0.83 -13.35 -10.12
N GLU A 299 -1.95 -13.88 -9.61
CA GLU A 299 -1.97 -15.12 -8.84
C GLU A 299 -1.51 -16.28 -9.75
N THR A 300 -0.40 -16.93 -9.42
CA THR A 300 -0.02 -18.20 -10.06
C THR A 300 -0.87 -19.33 -9.48
N ARG A 301 -1.34 -20.21 -10.37
CA ARG A 301 -2.30 -21.30 -10.10
C ARG A 301 -1.82 -22.31 -9.06
#